data_AF-A0A6G1H7T8-F1
#
_entry.id   AF-A0A6G1H7T8-F1
#
_cell.length_a   1.000
_cell.length_b   1.000
_cell.length_c   1.000
_cell.angle_alpha   90.00
_cell.angle_beta   90.00
_cell.angle_gamma   90.00
#
_symmetry.space_group_name_H-M   'P 1'
#
loop_
_entity.id
_entity.type
_entity.pdbx_description
1 polymer ?
#
loop_
_entity_poly.entity_id
_entity_poly.type
_entity_poly.pdbx_seq_one_letter_code
_entity_poly.pdbx_strand_id
1 'polypeptide(L)'
;MPTQDEPERRTAEARAAVSASLASIGGSYDVEMRRRASDLHANAAAITKQEQELAKQTAAMSKQSVQWQKLADTSTKKLNEIGDIQNWAETIERDLLVLEETLRLAEGREPVENASGTNSWV
;
A
#
# COMPACT_ATOMS: atom_id res chain seq x y z
N MET A 1 89.64 7.42 -12.65
CA MET A 1 89.12 8.66 -12.02
C MET A 1 87.62 8.45 -11.89
N PRO A 2 87.04 8.35 -10.68
CA PRO A 2 85.59 8.29 -10.56
C PRO A 2 85.03 9.66 -10.91
N THR A 3 84.23 9.72 -11.95
CA THR A 3 83.63 10.95 -12.48
C THR A 3 82.67 11.53 -11.44
N GLN A 4 82.87 12.78 -11.06
CA GLN A 4 82.00 13.52 -10.13
C GLN A 4 80.53 13.60 -10.62
N ASP A 5 80.27 13.25 -11.90
CA ASP A 5 78.94 13.20 -12.52
C ASP A 5 78.03 12.06 -12.01
N GLU A 6 78.57 10.96 -11.50
CA GLU A 6 77.78 9.77 -11.09
C GLU A 6 76.85 10.01 -9.89
N PRO A 7 77.29 10.66 -8.78
CA PRO A 7 76.40 11.02 -7.69
C PRO A 7 75.37 12.08 -8.09
N GLU A 8 75.74 13.04 -8.93
CA GLU A 8 74.82 14.09 -9.38
C GLU A 8 73.70 13.53 -10.28
N ARG A 9 74.04 12.61 -11.20
CA ARG A 9 73.04 11.88 -12.01
C ARG A 9 72.09 11.06 -11.14
N ARG A 10 72.62 10.27 -10.20
CA ARG A 10 71.76 9.48 -9.29
C ARG A 10 70.82 10.35 -8.46
N THR A 11 71.27 11.54 -8.06
CA THR A 11 70.44 12.49 -7.33
C THR A 11 69.35 13.10 -8.23
N ALA A 12 69.67 13.42 -9.48
CA ALA A 12 68.69 13.90 -10.47
C ALA A 12 67.64 12.83 -10.80
N GLU A 13 68.05 11.59 -11.00
CA GLU A 13 67.17 10.44 -11.24
C GLU A 13 66.24 10.17 -10.05
N ALA A 14 66.77 10.21 -8.82
CA ALA A 14 65.95 10.04 -7.61
C ALA A 14 64.88 11.14 -7.49
N ARG A 15 65.22 12.40 -7.78
CA ARG A 15 64.25 13.51 -7.80
C ARG A 15 63.19 13.30 -8.88
N ALA A 16 63.61 12.92 -10.09
CA ALA A 16 62.70 12.63 -11.18
C ALA A 16 61.73 11.47 -10.84
N ALA A 17 62.23 10.40 -10.21
CA ALA A 17 61.41 9.28 -9.77
C ALA A 17 60.39 9.67 -8.69
N VAL A 18 60.77 10.52 -7.73
CA VAL A 18 59.85 11.04 -6.71
C VAL A 18 58.79 11.93 -7.34
N SER A 19 59.18 12.87 -8.22
CA SER A 19 58.23 13.72 -8.94
C SER A 19 57.27 12.92 -9.80
N ALA A 20 57.75 11.88 -10.50
CA ALA A 20 56.91 10.97 -11.26
C ALA A 20 55.94 10.20 -10.35
N SER A 21 56.38 9.75 -9.18
CA SER A 21 55.53 9.07 -8.19
C SER A 21 54.44 10.00 -7.67
N LEU A 22 54.77 11.24 -7.32
CA LEU A 22 53.80 12.24 -6.88
C LEU A 22 52.78 12.57 -7.97
N ALA A 23 53.24 12.73 -9.21
CA ALA A 23 52.35 12.96 -10.36
C ALA A 23 51.43 11.76 -10.61
N SER A 24 51.94 10.53 -10.50
CA SER A 24 51.15 9.31 -10.64
C SER A 24 50.10 9.18 -9.54
N ILE A 25 50.47 9.44 -8.28
CA ILE A 25 49.55 9.40 -7.14
C ILE A 25 48.49 10.49 -7.28
N GLY A 26 48.90 11.72 -7.61
CA GLY A 26 47.97 12.83 -7.84
C GLY A 26 46.99 12.53 -8.97
N GLY A 27 47.49 11.98 -10.09
CA GLY A 27 46.66 11.56 -11.21
C GLY A 27 45.67 10.45 -10.87
N SER A 28 46.10 9.44 -10.08
CA SER A 28 45.20 8.35 -9.69
C SER A 28 44.06 8.83 -8.77
N TYR A 29 44.35 9.70 -7.81
CA TYR A 29 43.34 10.27 -6.93
C TYR A 29 42.34 11.17 -7.68
N ASP A 30 42.82 11.99 -8.61
CA ASP A 30 41.97 12.87 -9.40
C ASP A 30 41.02 12.08 -10.33
N VAL A 31 41.52 11.01 -10.97
CA VAL A 31 40.69 10.09 -11.75
C VAL A 31 39.62 9.42 -10.89
N GLU A 32 40.00 8.94 -9.69
CA GLU A 32 39.06 8.30 -8.78
C GLU A 32 37.99 9.29 -8.28
N MET A 33 38.37 10.51 -7.91
CA MET A 33 37.43 11.52 -7.44
C MET A 33 36.46 11.95 -8.53
N ARG A 34 36.93 12.16 -9.76
CA ARG A 34 36.05 12.45 -10.90
C ARG A 34 35.07 11.32 -11.19
N ARG A 35 35.52 10.07 -11.09
CA ARG A 35 34.64 8.91 -11.20
C ARG A 35 33.59 8.91 -10.08
N ARG A 36 33.99 9.06 -8.82
CA ARG A 36 33.07 9.10 -7.68
C ARG A 36 32.05 10.24 -7.80
N ALA A 37 32.46 11.41 -8.28
CA ALA A 37 31.55 12.53 -8.52
C ALA A 37 30.53 12.21 -9.62
N SER A 38 30.98 11.62 -10.73
CA SER A 38 30.09 11.15 -11.79
C SER A 38 29.09 10.10 -11.29
N ASP A 39 29.57 9.11 -10.51
CA ASP A 39 28.74 8.07 -9.93
C ASP A 39 27.73 8.67 -8.94
N LEU A 40 28.14 9.63 -8.11
CA LEU A 40 27.24 10.32 -7.17
C LEU A 40 26.13 11.07 -7.89
N HIS A 41 26.45 11.78 -8.99
CA HIS A 41 25.45 12.49 -9.78
C HIS A 41 24.46 11.53 -10.46
N ALA A 42 24.96 10.44 -11.05
CA ALA A 42 24.12 9.42 -11.65
C ALA A 42 23.20 8.76 -10.62
N ASN A 43 23.73 8.42 -9.44
CA ASN A 43 22.97 7.83 -8.36
C ASN A 43 21.93 8.81 -7.79
N ALA A 44 22.27 10.09 -7.62
CA ALA A 44 21.32 11.10 -7.17
C ALA A 44 20.12 11.22 -8.14
N ALA A 45 20.38 11.26 -9.45
CA ALA A 45 19.31 11.29 -10.46
C ALA A 45 18.44 10.03 -10.43
N ALA A 46 19.06 8.85 -10.24
CA ALA A 46 18.34 7.58 -10.11
C ALA A 46 17.44 7.55 -8.86
N ILE A 47 17.96 8.02 -7.72
CA ILE A 47 17.21 8.11 -6.45
C ILE A 47 16.02 9.05 -6.60
N THR A 48 16.20 10.25 -7.17
CA THR A 48 15.08 11.18 -7.39
C THR A 48 13.98 10.56 -8.25
N LYS A 49 14.34 9.81 -9.29
CA LYS A 49 13.35 9.09 -10.11
C LYS A 49 12.63 8.00 -9.31
N GLN A 50 13.35 7.25 -8.48
CA GLN A 50 12.77 6.21 -7.63
C GLN A 50 11.83 6.80 -6.59
N GLU A 51 12.18 7.92 -5.96
CA GLU A 51 11.31 8.63 -5.00
C GLU A 51 10.00 9.08 -5.63
N GLN A 52 10.06 9.66 -6.83
CA GLN A 52 8.86 10.08 -7.57
C GLN A 52 7.95 8.91 -7.91
N GLU A 53 8.52 7.80 -8.38
CA GLU A 53 7.75 6.60 -8.72
C GLU A 53 7.15 5.96 -7.45
N LEU A 54 7.90 5.90 -6.35
CA LEU A 54 7.42 5.39 -5.07
C LEU A 54 6.25 6.23 -4.54
N ALA A 55 6.35 7.56 -4.61
CA ALA A 55 5.28 8.46 -4.21
C ALA A 55 4.00 8.23 -5.05
N LYS A 56 4.15 8.08 -6.37
CA LYS A 56 3.04 7.78 -7.28
C LYS A 56 2.40 6.43 -6.97
N GLN A 57 3.20 5.38 -6.78
CA GLN A 57 2.70 4.04 -6.46
C GLN A 57 1.99 4.01 -5.10
N THR A 58 2.54 4.68 -4.10
CA THR A 58 1.93 4.80 -2.77
C THR A 58 0.58 5.51 -2.84
N ALA A 59 0.48 6.60 -3.60
CA ALA A 59 -0.78 7.31 -3.82
C ALA A 59 -1.81 6.43 -4.57
N ALA A 60 -1.38 5.64 -5.56
CA ALA A 60 -2.25 4.70 -6.25
C ALA A 60 -2.75 3.59 -5.32
N MET A 61 -1.86 3.02 -4.50
CA MET A 61 -2.20 1.98 -3.52
C MET A 61 -3.19 2.51 -2.47
N SER A 62 -3.00 3.74 -1.98
CA SER A 62 -3.95 4.39 -1.06
C SER A 62 -5.35 4.50 -1.67
N LYS A 63 -5.47 4.91 -2.94
CA LYS A 63 -6.75 4.95 -3.64
C LYS A 63 -7.40 3.58 -3.75
N GLN A 64 -6.62 2.54 -4.07
CA GLN A 64 -7.11 1.17 -4.13
C GLN A 64 -7.61 0.70 -2.76
N SER A 65 -6.88 0.96 -1.67
CA SER A 65 -7.32 0.60 -0.32
C SER A 65 -8.67 1.24 0.04
N VAL A 66 -8.90 2.51 -0.32
CA VAL A 66 -10.20 3.16 -0.12
C VAL A 66 -11.31 2.49 -0.94
N GLN A 67 -11.02 2.07 -2.18
CA GLN A 67 -11.98 1.32 -3.00
C GLN A 67 -12.32 -0.05 -2.41
N TRP A 68 -11.32 -0.78 -1.90
CA TRP A 68 -11.52 -2.05 -1.22
C TRP A 68 -12.35 -1.91 0.06
N GLN A 69 -12.08 -0.88 0.86
CA GLN A 69 -12.89 -0.59 2.05
C GLN A 69 -14.35 -0.32 1.68
N LYS A 70 -14.59 0.52 0.67
CA LYS A 70 -15.95 0.81 0.19
C LYS A 70 -16.67 -0.44 -0.32
N LEU A 71 -15.95 -1.33 -1.02
CA LEU A 71 -16.50 -2.60 -1.48
C LEU A 71 -16.84 -3.51 -0.31
N ALA A 72 -15.97 -3.60 0.69
CA ALA A 72 -16.22 -4.37 1.91
C ALA A 72 -17.44 -3.82 2.67
N ASP A 73 -17.52 -2.51 2.89
CA ASP A 73 -18.66 -1.86 3.55
C ASP A 73 -19.97 -2.11 2.80
N THR A 74 -19.95 -2.00 1.47
CA THR A 74 -21.12 -2.27 0.61
C THR A 74 -21.52 -3.74 0.68
N SER A 75 -20.55 -4.65 0.70
CA SER A 75 -20.80 -6.10 0.78
C SER A 75 -21.39 -6.48 2.14
N THR A 76 -20.85 -5.93 3.23
CA THR A 76 -21.38 -6.10 4.59
C THR A 76 -22.80 -5.55 4.68
N LYS A 77 -23.06 -4.36 4.12
CA LYS A 77 -24.41 -3.79 4.10
C LYS A 77 -25.40 -4.70 3.37
N LYS A 78 -25.03 -5.21 2.19
CA LYS A 78 -25.86 -6.15 1.44
C LYS A 78 -26.07 -7.46 2.18
N LEU A 79 -25.06 -7.96 2.88
CA LEU A 79 -25.19 -9.16 3.72
C LEU A 79 -26.16 -8.92 4.87
N ASN A 80 -26.12 -7.75 5.51
CA ASN A 80 -27.09 -7.37 6.55
C ASN A 80 -28.51 -7.25 5.99
N GLU A 81 -28.68 -6.63 4.81
CA GLU A 81 -29.98 -6.56 4.11
C GLU A 81 -30.53 -7.97 3.76
N ILE A 82 -29.66 -8.94 3.48
CA ILE A 82 -30.05 -10.36 3.30
C ILE A 82 -30.35 -11.02 4.66
N GLY A 83 -29.62 -10.66 5.72
CA GLY A 83 -29.90 -11.10 7.08
C GLY A 83 -31.26 -10.64 7.59
N ASP A 84 -31.74 -9.49 7.14
CA ASP A 84 -33.07 -8.93 7.45
C ASP A 84 -34.24 -9.71 6.81
N ILE A 85 -33.99 -10.74 5.99
CA ILE A 85 -35.03 -11.60 5.40
C ILE A 85 -35.85 -12.34 6.47
N GLN A 86 -35.26 -12.67 7.63
CA GLN A 86 -36.02 -13.26 8.75
C GLN A 86 -37.01 -12.26 9.35
N ASN A 87 -36.60 -11.00 9.53
CA ASN A 87 -37.49 -9.94 9.99
C ASN A 87 -38.62 -9.66 8.98
N TRP A 88 -38.33 -9.77 7.68
CA TRP A 88 -39.37 -9.67 6.63
C TRP A 88 -40.34 -10.85 6.66
N ALA A 89 -39.85 -12.07 6.91
CA ALA A 89 -40.72 -13.24 7.06
C ALA A 89 -41.65 -13.10 8.26
N GLU A 90 -41.14 -12.65 9.42
CA GLU A 90 -41.95 -12.38 10.61
C GLU A 90 -42.99 -11.28 10.39
N THR A 91 -42.64 -10.23 9.64
CA THR A 91 -43.58 -9.13 9.33
C THR A 91 -44.70 -9.61 8.39
N ILE A 92 -44.35 -10.38 7.35
CA ILE A 92 -45.33 -10.97 6.42
C ILE A 92 -46.26 -11.94 7.14
N GLU A 93 -45.75 -12.76 8.06
CA GLU A 93 -46.58 -13.67 8.88
C GLU A 93 -47.60 -12.89 9.72
N ARG A 94 -47.16 -11.82 10.40
CA ARG A 94 -48.07 -10.96 11.18
C ARG A 94 -49.15 -10.33 10.30
N ASP A 95 -48.80 -9.82 9.14
CA ASP A 95 -49.75 -9.21 8.21
C ASP A 95 -50.76 -10.25 7.68
N LEU A 96 -50.30 -11.47 7.38
CA LEU A 96 -51.17 -12.56 6.96
C LEU A 96 -52.13 -13.00 8.09
N LEU A 97 -51.68 -13.05 9.35
CA LEU A 97 -52.54 -13.33 10.49
C LEU A 97 -53.63 -12.27 10.69
N VAL A 98 -53.28 -10.99 10.48
CA VAL A 98 -54.28 -9.90 10.52
C VAL A 98 -55.27 -10.03 9.36
N LEU A 99 -54.80 -10.34 8.15
CA LEU A 99 -55.68 -10.57 6.99
C LEU A 99 -56.62 -11.74 7.22
N GLU A 100 -56.12 -12.86 7.77
CA GLU A 100 -56.93 -14.02 8.13
C GLU A 100 -58.01 -13.64 9.15
N GLU A 101 -57.65 -12.89 10.19
CA GLU A 101 -58.60 -12.44 11.20
C GLU A 101 -59.65 -11.48 10.64
N THR A 102 -59.25 -10.54 9.77
CA THR A 102 -60.21 -9.64 9.12
C THR A 102 -61.18 -10.39 8.21
N LEU A 103 -60.71 -11.42 7.49
CA LEU A 103 -61.56 -12.27 6.66
C LEU A 103 -62.51 -13.11 7.51
N ARG A 104 -62.04 -13.67 8.62
CA ARG A 104 -62.87 -14.41 9.59
C ARG A 104 -64.01 -13.54 10.11
N LEU A 105 -63.70 -12.31 10.52
CA LEU A 105 -64.69 -11.35 10.98
C LEU A 105 -65.70 -10.96 9.88
N ALA A 106 -65.23 -10.71 8.66
CA ALA A 106 -66.09 -10.36 7.53
C ALA A 106 -67.04 -11.48 7.13
N GLU A 107 -66.60 -12.74 7.23
CA GLU A 107 -67.41 -13.92 6.91
C GLU A 107 -68.28 -14.40 8.07
N GLY A 108 -68.21 -13.75 9.24
CA GLY A 108 -68.99 -14.12 10.43
C GLY A 108 -68.63 -15.50 10.98
N ARG A 109 -67.41 -15.99 10.71
CA ARG A 109 -66.92 -17.28 11.23
C ARG A 109 -66.56 -17.12 12.70
N GLU A 110 -66.99 -18.06 13.54
CA GLU A 110 -66.60 -18.12 14.95
C GLU A 110 -65.06 -18.21 15.10
N PRO A 111 -64.48 -17.67 16.19
CA PRO A 111 -63.04 -17.77 16.44
C PRO A 111 -62.57 -19.22 16.40
N VAL A 112 -61.45 -19.46 15.72
CA VAL A 112 -60.82 -20.79 15.75
C VAL A 112 -60.05 -20.88 17.07
N GLU A 113 -60.49 -21.74 18.00
CA GLU A 113 -59.72 -22.03 19.21
C GLU A 113 -58.38 -22.67 18.81
N ASN A 114 -57.30 -21.91 18.95
CA ASN A 114 -55.94 -22.40 18.83
C ASN A 114 -55.55 -23.11 20.13
N ALA A 115 -54.94 -24.29 20.00
CA ALA A 115 -54.64 -25.24 21.09
C ALA A 115 -53.69 -24.72 22.21
N SER A 116 -53.27 -23.45 22.14
CA SER A 116 -52.38 -22.83 23.12
C SER A 116 -53.10 -22.04 24.22
N GLY A 117 -54.44 -21.89 24.17
CA GLY A 117 -55.22 -21.35 25.28
C GLY A 117 -54.90 -19.91 25.72
N THR A 118 -54.29 -19.10 24.86
CA THR A 118 -54.08 -17.67 25.12
C THR A 118 -55.08 -16.86 24.31
N ASN A 119 -56.22 -16.54 24.92
CA ASN A 119 -57.10 -15.50 24.42
C ASN A 119 -56.37 -14.14 24.48
N SER A 120 -56.06 -13.61 23.30
CA SER A 120 -55.65 -12.23 23.09
C SER A 120 -56.88 -11.32 23.19
N TRP A 121 -56.81 -10.25 24.00
CA TRP A 121 -57.33 -8.89 23.76
C TRP A 121 -57.15 -8.06 25.06
N VAL A 122 -55.92 -7.61 25.33
CA VAL A 122 -55.56 -6.31 25.92
C VAL A 122 -54.20 -5.92 25.35
#